data_AF-A0A660U1A3-F1
#
_entry.id   AF-A0A660U1A3-F1
#
_cell.length_a   1.000
_cell.length_b   1.000
_cell.length_c   1.000
_cell.angle_alpha   90.00
_cell.angle_beta   90.00
_cell.angle_gamma   90.00
#
_symmetry.space_group_name_H-M   'P 1'
#
loop_
_entity.id
_entity.type
_entity.pdbx_description
1 polymer ?
#
loop_
_entity_poly.entity_id
_entity_poly.type
_entity_poly.pdbx_seq_one_letter_code
_entity_poly.pdbx_strand_id
1 'polypeptide(L)'
;YIAKKLLKYRNAASKFELKNILPKYPEFSSENELKKFLSDRGLFIETWGLEDINADPSLVGFAGSPTMVKMIESITLTGTGFKQIEPTDEGIREFVAELIEEHAI
;
A
#
# COMPACT_ATOMS: atom_id res chain seq x y z
N TYR A 1 -22.82 6.67 14.93
CA TYR A 1 -22.01 5.53 15.41
C TYR A 1 -20.53 5.66 15.04
N ILE A 2 -20.20 5.93 13.76
CA ILE A 2 -18.80 6.08 13.27
C ILE A 2 -18.04 7.20 13.98
N ALA A 3 -18.63 8.40 14.11
CA ALA A 3 -17.99 9.55 14.77
C ALA A 3 -17.58 9.28 16.24
N LYS A 4 -18.37 8.51 16.99
CA LYS A 4 -18.07 8.16 18.39
C LYS A 4 -16.84 7.25 18.49
N LYS A 5 -16.68 6.31 17.56
CA LYS A 5 -15.49 5.43 17.51
C LYS A 5 -14.25 6.20 17.09
N LEU A 6 -14.35 7.08 16.08
CA LEU A 6 -13.24 7.93 15.66
C LEU A 6 -12.69 8.78 16.81
N LEU A 7 -13.58 9.40 17.61
CA LEU A 7 -13.14 10.19 18.76
C LEU A 7 -12.51 9.33 19.87
N LYS A 8 -13.04 8.13 20.12
CA LYS A 8 -12.50 7.19 21.11
C LYS A 8 -11.05 6.80 20.79
N TYR A 9 -10.75 6.49 19.53
CA TYR A 9 -9.45 5.98 19.09
C TYR A 9 -8.54 7.05 18.46
N ARG A 10 -8.92 8.34 18.54
CA ARG A 10 -8.21 9.46 17.92
C ARG A 10 -6.72 9.53 18.29
N ASN A 11 -6.40 9.13 19.52
CA ASN A 11 -5.06 9.18 20.08
C ASN A 11 -4.47 7.77 20.27
N ALA A 12 -5.00 6.76 19.57
CA ALA A 12 -4.36 5.45 19.55
C ALA A 12 -2.98 5.55 18.89
N ALA A 13 -2.00 4.85 19.44
CA ALA A 13 -0.61 4.95 18.98
C ALA A 13 0.12 3.62 19.12
N SER A 14 1.07 3.39 18.21
CA SER A 14 1.97 2.25 18.19
C SER A 14 3.30 2.54 18.90
N LYS A 15 4.14 1.51 19.12
CA LYS A 15 5.49 1.65 19.69
C LYS A 15 6.33 2.69 18.95
N PHE A 16 6.21 2.78 17.62
CA PHE A 16 7.00 3.68 16.78
C PHE A 16 6.63 5.16 16.96
N GLU A 17 5.42 5.44 17.43
CA GLU A 17 4.88 6.79 17.56
C GLU A 17 5.06 7.36 18.97
N LEU A 18 5.31 6.51 19.97
CA LEU A 18 5.41 6.88 21.39
C LEU A 18 6.35 8.06 21.63
N LYS A 19 7.54 8.04 21.03
CA LYS A 19 8.53 9.12 21.14
C LYS A 19 7.99 10.47 20.66
N ASN A 20 7.21 10.47 19.58
CA ASN A 20 6.67 11.68 18.96
C ASN A 20 5.45 12.21 19.72
N ILE A 21 4.69 11.33 20.37
CA ILE A 21 3.50 11.71 21.14
C ILE A 21 3.82 12.05 22.60
N LEU A 22 4.94 11.59 23.15
CA LEU A 22 5.35 11.86 24.53
C LEU A 22 5.29 13.34 24.93
N PRO A 23 5.73 14.31 24.10
CA PRO A 23 5.62 15.74 24.44
C PRO A 23 4.17 16.24 24.61
N LYS A 24 3.16 15.52 24.11
CA LYS A 24 1.73 15.87 24.28
C LYS A 24 1.19 15.47 25.65
N TYR A 25 1.93 14.65 26.39
CA TYR A 25 1.58 14.13 27.70
C TYR A 25 2.68 14.48 28.71
N PRO A 26 2.78 15.75 29.13
CA PRO A 26 3.82 16.21 30.04
C PRO A 26 3.77 15.52 31.42
N GLU A 27 2.69 14.82 31.74
CA GLU A 27 2.56 14.00 32.95
C GLU A 27 3.43 12.74 32.96
N PHE A 28 3.93 12.29 31.79
CA PHE A 28 4.79 11.11 31.69
C PHE A 28 6.22 11.50 31.37
N SER A 29 7.16 10.91 32.10
CA SER A 29 8.60 11.17 31.92
C SER A 29 9.23 10.17 30.93
N SER A 30 8.56 9.05 30.64
CA SER A 30 9.09 8.00 29.78
C SER A 30 8.06 7.42 28.81
N GLU A 31 8.56 6.86 27.69
CA GLU A 31 7.75 6.13 26.71
C GLU A 31 7.05 4.90 27.32
N ASN A 32 7.66 4.28 28.34
CA ASN A 32 7.10 3.10 29.01
C ASN A 32 5.86 3.43 29.85
N GLU A 33 5.89 4.56 30.56
CA GLU A 33 4.73 5.05 31.32
C GLU A 33 3.57 5.38 30.38
N LEU A 34 3.87 6.10 29.29
CA LEU A 34 2.88 6.44 28.28
C LEU A 34 2.32 5.18 27.59
N LYS A 35 3.17 4.21 27.26
CA LYS A 35 2.75 2.91 26.70
C LYS A 35 1.77 2.22 27.64
N LYS A 36 2.09 2.12 28.93
CA LYS A 36 1.23 1.47 29.93
C LYS A 36 -0.12 2.17 30.01
N PHE A 37 -0.12 3.50 30.11
CA PHE A 37 -1.34 4.30 30.14
C PHE A 37 -2.24 4.13 28.91
N LEU A 38 -1.65 4.08 27.72
CA LEU A 38 -2.39 3.82 26.47
C LEU A 38 -2.90 2.37 26.42
N SER A 39 -2.12 1.41 26.92
CA SER A 39 -2.49 -0.01 26.95
C SER A 39 -3.68 -0.26 27.87
N ASP A 40 -3.67 0.31 29.07
CA ASP A 40 -4.76 0.22 30.05
C ASP A 40 -6.08 0.79 29.51
N ARG A 41 -6.00 1.69 28.53
CA ARG A 41 -7.16 2.34 27.87
C ARG A 41 -7.57 1.67 26.56
N GLY A 42 -6.86 0.63 26.12
CA GLY A 42 -7.08 0.00 24.82
C GLY A 42 -6.80 0.93 23.64
N LEU A 43 -5.88 1.87 23.83
CA LEU A 43 -5.43 2.84 22.82
C LEU A 43 -4.03 2.50 22.30
N PHE A 44 -3.29 1.63 22.98
CA PHE A 44 -2.01 1.17 22.47
C PHE A 44 -2.23 0.15 21.34
N ILE A 45 -1.63 0.41 20.19
CA ILE A 45 -1.64 -0.51 19.04
C ILE A 45 -0.44 -1.44 19.24
N GLU A 46 -0.74 -2.72 19.49
CA GLU A 46 0.29 -3.73 19.62
C GLU A 46 1.00 -3.95 18.27
N THR A 47 2.32 -4.00 18.33
CA THR A 47 3.20 -4.18 17.17
C THR A 47 4.11 -5.36 17.44
N TRP A 48 4.18 -6.30 16.50
CA TRP A 48 5.04 -7.48 16.61
C TRP A 48 6.23 -7.37 15.67
N GLY A 49 7.41 -7.66 16.20
CA GLY A 49 8.64 -7.93 15.46
C GLY A 49 8.79 -9.42 15.12
N LEU A 50 9.92 -9.78 14.53
CA LEU A 50 10.25 -11.17 14.20
C LEU A 50 10.39 -12.02 15.46
N GLU A 51 10.96 -11.44 16.52
CA GLU A 51 11.21 -12.09 17.80
C GLU A 51 9.91 -12.43 18.53
N ASP A 52 8.90 -11.55 18.42
CA ASP A 52 7.60 -11.72 19.08
C ASP A 52 6.84 -12.93 18.53
N ILE A 53 7.12 -13.34 17.28
CA ILE A 53 6.48 -14.47 16.61
C ILE A 53 7.40 -15.67 16.41
N ASN A 54 8.64 -15.62 16.92
CA ASN A 54 9.68 -16.64 16.70
C ASN A 54 9.85 -17.01 15.21
N ALA A 55 9.81 -16.02 14.32
CA ALA A 55 10.00 -16.27 12.89
C ALA A 55 11.48 -16.44 12.54
N ASP A 56 11.77 -17.39 11.64
CA ASP A 56 13.11 -17.57 11.08
C ASP A 56 13.45 -16.41 10.13
N PRO A 57 14.52 -15.62 10.39
CA PRO A 57 14.93 -14.51 9.53
C PRO A 57 15.23 -14.91 8.09
N SER A 58 15.63 -16.17 7.85
CA SER A 58 15.93 -16.67 6.51
C SER A 58 14.68 -16.93 5.67
N LEU A 59 13.50 -17.03 6.31
CA LEU A 59 12.23 -17.35 5.66
C LEU A 59 11.31 -16.13 5.50
N VAL A 60 11.76 -14.93 5.87
CA VAL A 60 10.94 -13.72 5.82
C VAL A 60 11.56 -12.62 4.96
N GLY A 61 10.71 -11.77 4.40
CA GLY A 61 11.11 -10.64 3.56
C GLY A 61 11.85 -11.10 2.30
N PHE A 62 12.86 -10.32 1.91
CA PHE A 62 13.67 -10.61 0.72
C PHE A 62 14.42 -11.93 0.81
N ALA A 63 14.96 -12.27 1.99
CA ALA A 63 15.75 -13.48 2.19
C ALA A 63 14.92 -14.76 2.00
N GLY A 64 13.66 -14.74 2.43
CA GLY A 64 12.75 -15.87 2.28
C GLY A 64 11.98 -15.94 0.96
N SER A 65 12.07 -14.90 0.12
CA SER A 65 11.30 -14.85 -1.12
C SER A 65 11.95 -15.70 -2.21
N PRO A 66 11.26 -16.69 -2.80
CA PRO A 66 11.80 -17.48 -3.91
C PRO A 66 11.87 -16.71 -5.23
N THR A 67 11.19 -15.56 -5.31
CA THR A 67 11.15 -14.69 -6.49
C THR A 67 11.75 -13.32 -6.17
N MET A 68 12.31 -12.66 -7.19
CA MET A 68 12.86 -11.31 -7.10
C MET A 68 12.42 -10.49 -8.31
N VAL A 69 11.96 -9.25 -8.06
CA VAL A 69 11.59 -8.31 -9.11
C VAL A 69 12.84 -7.92 -9.90
N LYS A 70 12.87 -8.25 -11.19
CA LYS A 70 14.02 -7.95 -12.08
C LYS A 70 13.97 -6.53 -12.66
N MET A 71 12.79 -6.06 -13.01
CA MET A 71 12.58 -4.75 -13.63
C MET A 71 11.16 -4.27 -13.30
N ILE A 72 11.00 -2.96 -13.10
CA ILE A 72 9.70 -2.31 -12.94
C ILE A 72 9.52 -1.39 -14.15
N GLU A 73 8.50 -1.66 -14.95
CA GLU A 73 8.14 -0.86 -16.12
C GLU A 73 6.86 -0.09 -15.82
N SER A 74 6.89 1.24 -15.97
CA SER A 74 5.72 2.10 -15.85
C SER A 74 5.21 2.40 -17.25
N ILE A 75 4.18 1.67 -17.69
CA ILE A 75 3.52 1.95 -18.96
C ILE A 75 2.44 3.01 -18.78
N THR A 76 2.54 4.11 -19.52
CA THR A 76 1.43 5.05 -19.71
C THR A 76 0.67 4.58 -20.94
N LEU A 77 -0.55 4.08 -20.75
CA LEU A 77 -1.45 3.77 -21.86
C LEU A 77 -1.94 5.07 -22.49
N THR A 78 -1.13 5.69 -23.35
CA THR A 78 -1.60 6.70 -24.29
C THR A 78 -2.39 5.99 -25.36
N GLY A 79 -3.72 6.02 -25.26
CA GLY A 79 -4.59 5.62 -26.35
C GLY A 79 -4.24 6.46 -27.59
N THR A 80 -3.61 5.84 -28.57
CA THR A 80 -3.28 6.47 -29.84
C THR A 80 -4.53 6.56 -30.68
N GLY A 81 -5.07 7.79 -30.82
CA GLY A 81 -5.88 8.23 -31.95
C GLY A 81 -7.23 7.53 -32.17
N PHE A 82 -8.30 8.30 -32.22
CA PHE A 82 -9.53 7.86 -32.90
C PHE A 82 -9.32 7.99 -34.41
N LYS A 83 -9.42 6.89 -35.15
CA LYS A 83 -9.43 6.88 -36.62
C LYS A 83 -10.85 6.58 -37.10
N GLN A 84 -11.46 7.52 -37.82
CA GLN A 84 -12.73 7.28 -38.49
C GLN A 84 -12.48 6.53 -39.79
N ILE A 85 -13.21 5.44 -40.00
CA ILE A 85 -13.16 4.64 -41.23
C ILE A 85 -14.49 4.84 -41.95
N GLU A 86 -14.42 5.21 -43.22
CA GLU A 86 -15.60 5.36 -44.05
C GLU A 86 -16.18 3.98 -44.43
N PRO A 87 -17.52 3.84 -44.50
CA PRO A 87 -18.20 2.58 -44.81
C PRO A 87 -18.13 2.25 -46.30
N THR A 88 -16.93 2.20 -46.86
CA THR A 88 -16.64 1.84 -48.25
C THR A 88 -15.79 0.56 -48.29
N ASP A 89 -15.78 -0.12 -49.44
CA ASP A 89 -14.98 -1.33 -49.63
C ASP A 89 -13.48 -1.04 -49.45
N GLU A 90 -13.02 0.13 -49.86
CA GLU A 90 -11.64 0.59 -49.65
C GLU A 90 -11.34 0.84 -48.17
N GLY A 91 -12.25 1.51 -47.45
CA GLY A 91 -12.09 1.82 -46.03
C GLY A 91 -12.01 0.56 -45.15
N ILE A 92 -12.82 -0.45 -45.46
CA ILE A 92 -12.79 -1.75 -44.76
C ILE A 92 -11.48 -2.49 -45.04
N ARG A 93 -10.96 -2.46 -46.28
CA ARG A 93 -9.70 -3.14 -46.63
C ARG A 93 -8.51 -2.52 -45.91
N GLU A 94 -8.42 -1.20 -45.85
CA GLU A 94 -7.35 -0.50 -45.13
C GLU A 94 -7.40 -0.79 -43.63
N PHE A 95 -8.60 -0.85 -43.03
CA PHE A 95 -8.77 -1.20 -41.62
C PHE A 95 -8.29 -2.62 -41.29
N VAL A 96 -8.66 -3.60 -42.11
CA VAL A 96 -8.24 -4.99 -41.89
C VAL A 96 -6.72 -5.14 -42.06
N ALA A 97 -6.12 -4.44 -43.00
CA ALA A 97 -4.66 -4.46 -43.18
C ALA A 97 -3.92 -3.91 -41.96
N GLU A 98 -4.40 -2.82 -41.37
CA GLU A 98 -3.85 -2.19 -40.16
C GLU A 98 -3.93 -3.11 -38.93
N LEU A 99 -5.07 -3.79 -38.72
CA LEU A 99 -5.25 -4.71 -37.59
C LEU A 99 -4.30 -5.92 -37.62
N ILE A 100 -3.98 -6.40 -38.82
CA ILE A 100 -3.01 -7.49 -39.03
C ILE A 100 -1.59 -7.00 -38.69
N GLU A 101 -1.24 -5.76 -39.05
CA GLU A 101 0.07 -5.18 -38.77
C GLU A 101 0.30 -4.94 -37.27
N GLU A 102 -0.72 -4.45 -36.56
CA GLU A 102 -0.66 -4.22 -35.11
C GLU A 102 -0.73 -5.51 -34.27
N HIS A 103 -0.84 -6.68 -34.91
CA HIS A 103 -1.01 -7.98 -34.24
C HIS A 103 -2.20 -7.98 -33.26
N ALA A 104 -3.24 -7.20 -33.59
CA ALA A 104 -4.47 -7.13 -32.81
C ALA A 104 -5.45 -8.24 -33.20
N ILE A 105 -5.24 -8.90 -34.35
CA ILE A 105 -5.97 -10.06 -34.88
C ILE A 105 -4.99 -11.02 -35.56
#